data_AF-A0A928YI79-F1
#
_entry.id   AF-A0A928YI79-F1
#
_cell.length_a   1.000
_cell.length_b   1.000
_cell.length_c   1.000
_cell.angle_alpha   90.00
_cell.angle_beta   90.00
_cell.angle_gamma   90.00
#
_symmetry.space_group_name_H-M   'P 1'
#
loop_
_entity.id
_entity.type
_entity.pdbx_description
1 polymer ?
#
loop_
_entity_poly.entity_id
_entity_poly.type
_entity_poly.pdbx_seq_one_letter_code
_entity_poly.pdbx_strand_id
1 'polypeptide(L)' 'MITLDNDNLLTIEETAKIFKTQISTVRTWIRRKQLPPDLVFRIGGIVRVRKPLLEKFIKGEL' A
#
# COMPACT_ATOMS: atom_id res chain seq x y z
N MET A 1 11.22 -22.28 -0.98
CA MET A 1 10.95 -21.58 -2.24
C MET A 1 10.26 -20.27 -1.91
N ILE A 2 10.85 -19.13 -2.24
CA ILE A 2 10.17 -17.84 -2.13
C ILE A 2 9.45 -17.63 -3.48
N THR A 3 8.16 -17.93 -3.53
CA THR A 3 7.33 -17.54 -4.67
C THR A 3 7.15 -16.03 -4.62
N LEU A 4 7.68 -15.33 -5.63
CA LEU A 4 7.37 -13.92 -5.87
C LEU A 4 5.96 -13.86 -6.48
N ASP A 5 4.94 -14.08 -5.66
CA ASP A 5 3.55 -13.87 -6.08
C ASP A 5 3.36 -12.38 -6.36
N ASN A 6 3.31 -12.04 -7.66
CA ASN A 6 3.17 -10.67 -8.17
C ASN A 6 1.90 -9.96 -7.63
N ASP A 7 0.93 -10.69 -7.09
CA ASP A 7 -0.35 -10.17 -6.58
C ASP A 7 -0.29 -9.54 -5.18
N ASN A 8 0.87 -9.57 -4.51
CA ASN A 8 0.99 -9.09 -3.13
C ASN A 8 1.35 -7.60 -3.00
N LEU A 9 1.71 -6.93 -4.09
CA LEU A 9 2.19 -5.54 -4.08
C LEU A 9 1.36 -4.63 -4.99
N LEU A 10 0.52 -3.81 -4.37
CA LEU A 10 -0.30 -2.83 -5.05
C LEU A 10 0.53 -1.60 -5.42
N THR A 11 0.27 -1.04 -6.59
CA THR A 11 0.63 0.32 -6.97
C THR A 11 -0.13 1.34 -6.14
N ILE A 12 0.30 2.61 -6.20
CA ILE A 12 -0.44 3.71 -5.58
C ILE A 12 -1.81 3.88 -6.25
N GLU A 13 -1.87 3.67 -7.56
CA GLU A 13 -3.06 3.74 -8.40
C GLU A 13 -4.10 2.68 -7.98
N GLU A 14 -3.69 1.43 -7.79
CA GLU A 14 -4.56 0.36 -7.29
C GLU A 14 -5.01 0.63 -5.85
N THR A 15 -4.11 1.10 -5.00
CA THR A 15 -4.45 1.49 -3.63
C THR A 15 -5.49 2.60 -3.61
N ALA A 16 -5.37 3.61 -4.48
CA ALA A 16 -6.34 4.69 -4.60
C ALA A 16 -7.73 4.19 -5.03
N LYS A 17 -7.78 3.21 -5.93
CA LYS A 17 -9.05 2.55 -6.33
C LYS A 17 -9.72 1.83 -5.15
N ILE A 18 -8.95 1.12 -4.32
CA ILE A 18 -9.48 0.41 -3.13
C ILE A 18 -10.11 1.39 -2.14
N PHE A 19 -9.41 2.49 -1.83
CA PHE A 19 -9.91 3.52 -0.92
C PHE A 19 -10.95 4.46 -1.55
N LYS A 20 -11.26 4.29 -2.85
CA LYS A 20 -12.13 5.20 -3.62
C LYS A 20 -11.71 6.67 -3.46
N THR A 21 -10.41 6.93 -3.55
CA THR A 21 -9.81 8.27 -3.36
C THR A 21 -8.86 8.63 -4.51
N GLN A 22 -8.31 9.85 -4.47
CA GLN A 22 -7.34 10.32 -5.46
C GLN A 22 -5.93 9.76 -5.19
N ILE A 23 -5.15 9.54 -6.25
CA ILE A 23 -3.73 9.12 -6.17
C ILE A 23 -2.91 10.12 -5.32
N SER A 24 -3.18 11.42 -5.46
CA SER A 24 -2.56 12.51 -4.69
C SER A 24 -2.78 12.36 -3.17
N THR A 25 -3.96 11.90 -2.77
CA THR A 25 -4.32 11.62 -1.38
C THR A 25 -3.45 10.49 -0.83
N VAL A 26 -3.35 9.37 -1.54
CA VAL A 26 -2.52 8.22 -1.13
C VAL A 26 -1.04 8.62 -1.04
N ARG A 27 -0.52 9.37 -2.02
CA ARG A 27 0.84 9.93 -1.96
C ARG A 27 1.05 10.81 -0.73
N THR A 28 0.05 11.62 -0.38
CA THR A 28 0.10 12.48 0.80
C THR A 28 0.13 11.65 2.08
N TRP A 29 -0.70 10.62 2.21
CA TRP A 29 -0.70 9.72 3.37
C TRP A 29 0.66 9.04 3.55
N ILE A 30 1.25 8.54 2.47
CA ILE A 30 2.58 7.92 2.49
C ILE A 30 3.67 8.94 2.88
N ARG A 31 3.62 10.15 2.32
CA ARG A 31 4.59 11.22 2.62
C ARG A 31 4.48 11.68 4.08
N ARG A 32 3.26 11.81 4.60
CA ARG A 32 2.95 12.25 5.96
C ARG A 32 2.99 11.12 7.00
N LYS A 33 3.39 9.90 6.61
CA LYS A 33 3.45 8.71 7.48
C LYS A 33 2.11 8.40 8.17
N GLN A 34 1.00 8.64 7.48
CA GLN A 34 -0.36 8.33 7.96
C GLN A 34 -0.77 6.89 7.70
N LEU A 35 -0.04 6.18 6.83
CA LEU A 35 -0.14 4.73 6.71
C LEU A 35 0.94 4.08 7.58
N PRO A 36 0.64 2.97 8.26
CA PRO A 36 1.64 2.20 8.98
C PRO A 36 2.84 1.86 8.07
N PRO A 37 4.08 1.95 8.57
CA PRO A 37 5.27 1.79 7.75
C PRO A 37 5.35 0.40 7.10
N ASP A 38 4.85 -0.65 7.77
CA ASP A 38 4.91 -2.02 7.27
C ASP A 38 4.05 -2.25 6.01
N LEU A 39 2.99 -1.44 5.83
CA LEU A 39 2.18 -1.43 4.61
C LEU A 39 2.96 -0.92 3.41
N VAL A 40 3.88 0.03 3.63
CA VAL A 40 4.56 0.75 2.57
C VAL A 40 5.88 0.07 2.25
N PHE A 41 5.94 -0.58 1.09
CA PHE A 41 7.15 -1.17 0.58
C PHE A 41 7.84 -0.21 -0.40
N ARG A 42 9.12 0.10 -0.16
CA ARG A 42 9.91 0.98 -1.02
C ARG A 42 11.14 0.24 -1.55
N ILE A 43 11.36 0.31 -2.86
CA ILE A 43 12.61 -0.10 -3.52
C ILE A 43 13.04 1.05 -4.42
N GLY A 44 14.16 1.69 -4.08
CA GLY A 44 14.62 2.90 -4.78
C GLY A 44 13.55 3.99 -4.78
N GLY A 45 13.18 4.48 -5.98
CA GLY A 45 12.12 5.47 -6.16
C GLY A 45 10.70 4.90 -6.26
N ILE A 46 10.54 3.58 -6.27
CA ILE A 46 9.25 2.91 -6.45
C ILE A 46 8.62 2.65 -5.09
N VAL A 47 7.34 3.01 -4.96
CA VAL A 47 6.53 2.77 -3.77
C VAL A 47 5.40 1.80 -4.12
N ARG A 48 5.26 0.76 -3.31
CA ARG A 48 4.19 -0.24 -3.37
C ARG A 48 3.52 -0.39 -2.01
N VAL A 49 2.31 -0.94 -2.00
CA VAL A 49 1.54 -1.23 -0.79
C VAL A 49 1.32 -2.73 -0.68
N ARG A 50 1.62 -3.31 0.49
CA ARG A 50 1.45 -4.74 0.73
C ARG A 50 -0.04 -5.06 0.85
N LYS A 51 -0.60 -5.75 -0.16
CA LYS A 51 -2.02 -6.11 -0.23
C LYS A 51 -2.52 -6.85 1.02
N PRO A 52 -1.82 -7.89 1.53
CA PRO A 52 -2.33 -8.64 2.69
C PRO A 52 -2.40 -7.80 3.97
N LEU A 53 -1.47 -6.86 4.16
CA LEU A 53 -1.52 -5.94 5.30
C LEU A 53 -2.57 -4.86 5.10
N LEU A 54 -2.80 -4.43 3.87
CA LEU A 54 -3.82 -3.43 3.55
C LEU A 54 -5.21 -3.95 3.87
N GLU A 55 -5.48 -5.19 3.52
CA GLU A 55 -6.75 -5.85 3.84
C GLU A 55 -6.98 -5.92 5.36
N LYS A 56 -5.95 -6.25 6.15
CA LYS A 56 -6.02 -6.24 7.62
C LYS A 56 -6.24 -4.82 8.18
N PHE A 57 -5.51 -3.85 7.64
CA PHE A 57 -5.62 -2.44 8.05
C PHE A 57 -7.03 -1.90 7.81
N ILE A 58 -7.65 -2.18 6.67
CA ILE A 58 -9.02 -1.73 6.35
C ILE A 58 -10.04 -2.37 7.30
N LYS A 59 -9.81 -3.61 7.75
CA LYS A 59 -10.64 -4.29 8.75
C LYS A 59 -10.41 -3.82 10.19
N GLY A 60 -9.39 -3.01 10.44
CA GLY A 60 -9.00 -2.60 11.80
C GLY A 60 -8.28 -3.69 12.61
N GLU A 61 -7.66 -4.66 11.93
CA GLU A 61 -6.96 -5.82 12.53
C GLU A 61 -5.44 -5.63 12.56
N LEU A 62 -4.95 -4.38 12.46
CA LEU A 62 -3.54 -4.04 12.33
C LEU A 62 -3.03 -3.22 13.52
#